data_AF-A0AAE1CX67-F1
#
_entry.id   AF-A0AAE1CX67-F1
#
_cell.length_a   1.000
_cell.length_b   1.000
_cell.length_c   1.000
_cell.angle_alpha   90.00
_cell.angle_beta   90.00
_cell.angle_gamma   90.00
#
_symmetry.space_group_name_H-M   'P 1'
#
loop_
_entity.id
_entity.type
_entity.pdbx_description
1 polymer ?
#
loop_
_entity_poly.entity_id
_entity_poly.type
_entity_poly.pdbx_seq_one_letter_code
_entity_poly.pdbx_strand_id
1 'polypeptide(L)'
;MLPADESSIKCSTSSGDVDPENKTEEGPKCFLCDQPRGQNCRSGFYKAATLSLDTNVRRAAKTICDKALLRKITNGDLIAQNAYYHLTCLTKLYRQEEKTKRQSDNCTGKVAVLQAQDLAELIDYVESYRNTNTVLHMNELYHLYSARLVSLGIDS
;
A
#
# COMPACT_ATOMS: atom_id res chain seq x y z
N MET A 1 -47.20 30.62 -9.09
CA MET A 1 -45.77 30.65 -9.43
C MET A 1 -45.12 31.65 -8.50
N LEU A 2 -44.33 31.15 -7.56
CA LEU A 2 -43.56 31.93 -6.58
C LEU A 2 -42.07 31.89 -6.98
N PRO A 3 -41.26 32.90 -6.60
CA PRO A 3 -40.01 33.24 -7.27
C PRO A 3 -38.82 32.35 -6.88
N ALA A 4 -37.84 32.28 -7.77
CA ALA A 4 -36.55 31.62 -7.57
C ALA A 4 -35.60 32.54 -6.78
N ASP A 5 -35.09 32.06 -5.66
CA ASP A 5 -34.02 32.69 -4.89
C ASP A 5 -32.65 32.36 -5.50
N GLU A 6 -32.00 33.40 -6.02
CA GLU A 6 -30.63 33.39 -6.53
C GLU A 6 -29.69 33.79 -5.37
N SER A 7 -29.26 32.83 -4.56
CA SER A 7 -28.27 33.08 -3.51
C SER A 7 -26.85 33.06 -4.07
N SER A 8 -26.40 34.25 -4.48
CA SER A 8 -24.99 34.59 -4.69
C SER A 8 -24.23 34.50 -3.36
N ILE A 9 -23.39 33.48 -3.19
CA ILE A 9 -22.44 33.44 -2.07
C ILE A 9 -21.20 34.26 -2.46
N LYS A 10 -21.16 35.49 -1.94
CA LYS A 10 -20.05 36.45 -2.09
C LYS A 10 -18.85 35.98 -1.25
N CYS A 11 -17.68 35.87 -1.88
CA CYS A 11 -16.40 35.79 -1.18
C CYS A 11 -16.06 37.18 -0.62
N SER A 12 -15.97 37.28 0.70
CA SER A 12 -15.52 38.50 1.38
C SER A 12 -14.01 38.42 1.62
N THR A 13 -13.26 39.29 0.95
CA THR A 13 -11.88 39.64 1.27
C THR A 13 -11.87 40.63 2.44
N SER A 14 -11.10 40.33 3.49
CA SER A 14 -10.71 41.32 4.50
C SER A 14 -9.19 41.48 4.47
N SER A 15 -8.78 42.69 4.12
CA SER A 15 -7.41 43.20 4.15
C SER A 15 -6.91 43.33 5.59
N GLY A 16 -5.66 42.97 5.82
CA GLY A 16 -4.95 43.23 7.07
C GLY A 16 -3.45 43.01 6.88
N ASP A 17 -2.75 44.12 6.74
CA ASP A 17 -1.36 44.48 7.09
C ASP A 17 -0.18 43.51 6.87
N VAL A 18 0.87 44.09 6.30
CA VAL A 18 2.11 43.48 5.80
C VAL A 18 3.19 43.47 6.88
N ASP A 19 3.72 42.28 7.20
CA ASP A 19 5.06 42.08 7.78
C ASP A 19 5.89 41.18 6.82
N PRO A 20 7.17 41.48 6.54
CA PRO A 20 7.93 40.79 5.51
C PRO A 20 8.88 39.73 6.10
N GLU A 21 8.44 38.48 6.17
CA GLU A 21 9.37 37.34 6.31
C GLU A 21 8.99 36.20 5.35
N ASN A 22 9.62 36.27 4.17
CA ASN A 22 10.00 35.19 3.26
C ASN A 22 9.57 33.75 3.68
N LYS A 23 8.39 33.31 3.23
CA LYS A 23 8.07 31.89 3.00
C LYS A 23 7.35 31.80 1.67
N THR A 24 7.94 31.11 0.71
CA THR A 24 7.29 30.76 -0.56
C THR A 24 5.99 30.00 -0.25
N GLU A 25 4.84 30.67 -0.31
CA GLU A 25 3.53 30.06 -0.06
C GLU A 25 3.15 29.15 -1.23
N GLU A 26 3.81 28.00 -1.32
CA GLU A 26 3.32 26.90 -2.14
C GLU A 26 2.02 26.39 -1.50
N GLY A 27 0.89 26.63 -2.15
CA GLY A 27 -0.42 26.22 -1.66
C GLY A 27 -0.52 24.72 -1.32
N PRO A 28 -1.58 24.31 -0.60
CA PRO A 28 -1.69 22.95 -0.07
C PRO A 28 -1.57 21.89 -1.19
N LYS A 29 -0.67 20.94 -0.97
CA LYS A 29 -0.39 19.82 -1.88
C LYS A 29 -1.17 18.58 -1.46
N CYS A 30 -1.51 17.74 -2.43
CA CYS A 30 -2.11 16.44 -2.16
C CYS A 30 -1.11 15.48 -1.52
N PHE A 31 -1.43 14.96 -0.35
CA PHE A 31 -0.62 13.99 0.40
C PHE A 31 -0.26 12.73 -0.40
N LEU A 32 -1.14 12.32 -1.33
CA LEU A 32 -0.98 11.09 -2.11
C LEU A 32 -0.12 11.26 -3.38
N CYS A 33 -0.09 12.45 -3.99
CA CYS A 33 0.62 12.65 -5.27
C CYS A 33 1.56 13.86 -5.31
N ASP A 34 1.64 14.61 -4.21
CA ASP A 34 2.44 15.82 -4.03
C ASP A 34 2.14 16.96 -5.03
N GLN A 35 1.05 16.84 -5.79
CA GLN A 35 0.61 17.88 -6.72
C GLN A 35 -0.33 18.89 -6.06
N PRO A 36 -0.27 20.17 -6.48
CA PRO A 36 -1.18 21.19 -6.01
C PRO A 36 -2.61 20.98 -6.55
N ARG A 37 -3.59 21.62 -5.90
CA ARG A 37 -5.02 21.60 -6.27
C ARG A 37 -5.26 21.85 -7.78
N GLY A 38 -4.45 22.72 -8.40
CA GLY A 38 -4.62 23.23 -9.75
C GLY A 38 -4.36 22.23 -10.90
N GLN A 39 -3.63 21.14 -10.66
CA GLN A 39 -3.25 20.23 -11.75
C GLN A 39 -4.31 19.15 -12.06
N ASN A 40 -5.25 18.91 -11.14
CA ASN A 40 -6.28 17.86 -11.25
C ASN A 40 -7.71 18.40 -10.96
N CYS A 41 -7.99 19.63 -11.41
CA CYS A 41 -9.17 20.45 -11.09
C CYS A 41 -10.57 19.87 -11.32
N ARG A 42 -10.72 18.68 -11.93
CA ARG A 42 -12.04 18.03 -12.04
C ARG A 42 -12.47 17.27 -10.79
N SER A 43 -11.53 16.94 -9.91
CA SER A 43 -11.82 16.18 -8.70
C SER A 43 -11.64 17.05 -7.47
N GLY A 44 -12.62 17.02 -6.56
CA GLY A 44 -12.58 17.82 -5.33
C GLY A 44 -11.29 17.59 -4.52
N PHE A 45 -10.85 18.67 -3.88
CA PHE A 45 -9.68 18.71 -3.01
C PHE A 45 -10.15 18.86 -1.57
N TYR A 46 -9.89 17.84 -0.76
CA TYR A 46 -10.50 17.69 0.56
C TYR A 46 -9.42 17.65 1.65
N LYS A 47 -9.75 18.22 2.81
CA LYS A 47 -8.93 18.10 4.02
C LYS A 47 -9.27 16.81 4.75
N ALA A 48 -8.27 16.10 5.26
CA ALA A 48 -8.50 14.95 6.13
C ALA A 48 -9.14 15.40 7.46
N ALA A 49 -10.27 14.76 7.82
CA ALA A 49 -11.04 15.12 9.01
C ALA A 49 -11.43 13.92 9.87
N THR A 50 -11.11 12.69 9.46
CA THR A 50 -11.50 11.47 10.18
C THR A 50 -10.34 10.48 10.36
N LEU A 51 -10.26 9.87 11.55
CA LEU A 51 -9.28 8.82 11.84
C LEU A 51 -9.53 7.54 11.01
N SER A 52 -10.77 7.32 10.59
CA SER A 52 -11.12 6.23 9.68
C SER A 52 -10.45 6.38 8.32
N LEU A 53 -10.30 7.63 7.82
CA LEU A 53 -9.56 7.90 6.59
C LEU A 53 -8.07 7.53 6.75
N ASP A 54 -7.42 7.93 7.85
CA ASP A 54 -6.02 7.54 8.13
C ASP A 54 -5.86 6.02 8.16
N THR A 55 -6.73 5.35 8.91
CA THR A 55 -6.70 3.90 9.06
C THR A 55 -6.83 3.20 7.71
N ASN A 56 -7.73 3.70 6.86
CA ASN A 56 -7.94 3.15 5.52
C ASN A 56 -6.74 3.38 4.60
N VAL A 57 -6.20 4.59 4.58
CA VAL A 57 -5.03 4.94 3.75
C VAL A 57 -3.80 4.14 4.20
N ARG A 58 -3.59 3.98 5.51
CA ARG A 58 -2.51 3.18 6.09
C ARG A 58 -2.63 1.70 5.72
N ARG A 59 -3.85 1.14 5.75
CA ARG A 59 -4.10 -0.24 5.31
C ARG A 59 -3.78 -0.41 3.83
N ALA A 60 -4.32 0.45 2.97
CA ALA A 60 -4.09 0.40 1.54
C ALA A 60 -2.59 0.51 1.19
N ALA A 61 -1.88 1.45 1.83
CA ALA A 61 -0.43 1.62 1.67
C ALA A 61 0.35 0.36 2.05
N LYS A 62 -0.04 -0.33 3.13
CA LYS A 62 0.56 -1.61 3.53
C LYS A 62 0.27 -2.72 2.52
N THR A 63 -0.97 -2.86 2.07
CA THR A 63 -1.36 -3.90 1.10
C THR A 63 -0.66 -3.73 -0.24
N ILE A 64 -0.50 -2.51 -0.73
CA ILE A 64 0.16 -2.22 -2.01
C ILE A 64 1.70 -2.14 -1.85
N CYS A 65 2.21 -2.17 -0.61
CA CYS A 65 3.63 -1.97 -0.29
C CYS A 65 4.20 -0.64 -0.83
N ASP A 66 3.39 0.43 -0.83
CA ASP A 66 3.85 1.76 -1.27
C ASP A 66 4.77 2.39 -0.22
N LYS A 67 6.08 2.18 -0.40
CA LYS A 67 7.13 2.67 0.50
C LYS A 67 7.14 4.19 0.64
N ALA A 68 6.77 4.93 -0.42
CA ALA A 68 6.76 6.39 -0.37
C ALA A 68 5.61 6.88 0.51
N LEU A 69 4.42 6.32 0.31
CA LEU A 69 3.25 6.65 1.10
C LEU A 69 3.41 6.21 2.57
N LEU A 70 3.99 5.03 2.82
CA LEU A 70 4.28 4.56 4.17
C LEU A 70 5.20 5.50 4.96
N ARG A 71 6.25 6.04 4.32
CA ARG A 71 7.14 7.04 4.94
C ARG A 71 6.44 8.35 5.29
N LYS A 72 5.45 8.77 4.50
CA LYS A 72 4.66 9.98 4.85
C LYS A 72 3.78 9.71 6.07
N ILE A 73 3.16 8.53 6.11
CA ILE A 73 2.23 8.12 7.16
C ILE A 73 2.94 7.85 8.51
N THR A 74 4.25 7.61 8.53
CA THR A 74 5.03 7.48 9.78
C THR A 74 5.18 8.80 10.54
N ASN A 75 5.00 9.95 9.88
CA ASN A 75 5.16 11.26 10.50
C ASN A 75 3.98 11.68 11.40
N GLY A 76 2.90 10.89 11.42
CA GLY A 76 1.69 11.17 12.19
C GLY A 76 0.44 10.70 11.45
N ASP A 77 -0.73 10.82 12.06
CA ASP A 77 -1.98 10.59 11.34
C ASP A 77 -2.26 11.74 10.34
N LEU A 78 -3.12 11.47 9.35
CA LEU A 78 -3.49 12.43 8.31
C LEU A 78 -4.07 13.75 8.86
N ILE A 79 -4.70 13.74 10.04
CA ILE A 79 -5.30 14.94 10.65
C ILE A 79 -4.21 15.79 11.30
N ALA A 80 -3.32 15.16 12.09
CA ALA A 80 -2.18 15.78 12.74
C ALA A 80 -1.23 16.42 11.71
N GLN A 81 -1.09 15.78 10.54
CA GLN A 81 -0.31 16.31 9.42
C GLN A 81 -1.05 17.37 8.59
N ASN A 82 -2.28 17.77 8.96
CA ASN A 82 -3.14 18.67 8.19
C ASN A 82 -3.24 18.28 6.70
N ALA A 83 -3.31 16.98 6.42
CA ALA A 83 -3.19 16.46 5.06
C ALA A 83 -4.40 16.85 4.19
N TYR A 84 -4.12 17.22 2.94
CA TYR A 84 -5.12 17.38 1.90
C TYR A 84 -4.98 16.29 0.85
N TYR A 85 -6.06 15.94 0.17
CA TYR A 85 -6.04 14.91 -0.87
C TYR A 85 -7.02 15.22 -2.00
N HIS A 86 -6.66 14.77 -3.21
CA HIS A 86 -7.60 14.67 -4.31
C HIS A 86 -8.49 13.44 -4.13
N LEU A 87 -9.80 13.57 -4.36
CA LEU A 87 -10.71 12.42 -4.34
C LEU A 87 -10.28 11.32 -5.31
N THR A 88 -9.81 11.69 -6.50
CA THR A 88 -9.31 10.77 -7.53
C THR A 88 -8.09 9.98 -7.07
N CYS A 89 -7.14 10.62 -6.37
CA CYS A 89 -5.98 9.94 -5.80
C CYS A 89 -6.40 8.91 -4.75
N LEU A 90 -7.38 9.26 -3.91
CA LEU A 90 -7.90 8.34 -2.90
C LEU A 90 -8.61 7.14 -3.54
N THR A 91 -9.47 7.37 -4.52
CA THR A 91 -10.14 6.29 -5.27
C THR A 91 -9.12 5.39 -5.99
N LYS A 92 -8.07 5.98 -6.58
CA LYS A 92 -7.00 5.21 -7.23
C LYS A 92 -6.28 4.31 -6.24
N LEU A 93 -5.97 4.82 -5.04
CA LEU A 93 -5.33 4.05 -3.98
C LEU A 93 -6.18 2.82 -3.60
N TYR A 94 -7.48 2.99 -3.34
CA TYR A 94 -8.35 1.86 -2.98
C TYR A 94 -8.54 0.86 -4.13
N ARG A 95 -8.65 1.35 -5.38
CA ARG A 95 -8.69 0.45 -6.54
C ARG A 95 -7.41 -0.38 -6.70
N GLN A 96 -6.26 0.22 -6.41
CA GLN A 96 -4.99 -0.51 -6.40
C GLN A 96 -4.95 -1.54 -5.28
N GLU A 97 -5.44 -1.20 -4.08
CA GLU A 97 -5.54 -2.14 -2.95
C GLU A 97 -6.40 -3.36 -3.34
N GLU A 98 -7.58 -3.13 -3.91
CA GLU A 98 -8.46 -4.20 -4.40
C GLU A 98 -7.79 -5.06 -5.47
N LYS A 99 -7.06 -4.44 -6.42
CA LYS A 99 -6.33 -5.17 -7.45
C LYS A 99 -5.24 -6.04 -6.82
N THR A 100 -4.48 -5.51 -5.88
CA THR A 100 -3.40 -6.25 -5.19
C THR A 100 -3.96 -7.41 -4.39
N LYS A 101 -5.09 -7.24 -3.69
CA LYS A 101 -5.76 -8.35 -2.98
C LYS A 101 -6.20 -9.46 -3.93
N ARG A 102 -6.82 -9.10 -5.06
CA ARG A 102 -7.19 -10.09 -6.09
C ARG A 102 -5.97 -10.82 -6.65
N GLN A 103 -4.82 -10.13 -6.77
CA GLN A 103 -3.58 -10.76 -7.22
C GLN A 103 -2.94 -11.64 -6.15
N SER A 104 -2.97 -11.23 -4.87
CA SER A 104 -2.49 -12.06 -3.77
C SER A 104 -3.33 -13.32 -3.62
N ASP A 105 -4.65 -13.26 -3.76
CA ASP A 105 -5.50 -14.46 -3.68
C ASP A 105 -5.17 -15.44 -4.82
N ASN A 106 -4.89 -14.91 -6.02
CA ASN A 106 -4.47 -15.72 -7.17
C ASN A 106 -3.02 -16.23 -7.09
N CYS A 107 -2.11 -15.50 -6.44
CA CYS A 107 -0.70 -15.90 -6.26
C CYS A 107 -0.50 -16.82 -5.06
N THR A 108 -1.16 -16.57 -3.93
CA THR A 108 -1.07 -17.39 -2.72
C THR A 108 -1.58 -18.81 -3.01
N GLY A 109 -2.64 -18.94 -3.80
CA GLY A 109 -3.12 -20.25 -4.26
C GLY A 109 -2.14 -21.00 -5.17
N LYS A 110 -1.28 -20.32 -5.94
CA LYS A 110 -0.30 -20.97 -6.83
C LYS A 110 1.05 -21.22 -6.16
N VAL A 111 1.55 -20.26 -5.39
CA VAL A 111 2.82 -20.37 -4.66
C VAL A 111 2.71 -21.38 -3.52
N ALA A 112 1.61 -21.40 -2.77
CA ALA A 112 1.40 -22.41 -1.73
C ALA A 112 1.28 -23.83 -2.31
N VAL A 113 0.69 -23.98 -3.51
CA VAL A 113 0.59 -25.27 -4.20
C VAL A 113 1.95 -25.75 -4.72
N LEU A 114 2.75 -24.87 -5.31
CA LEU A 114 4.10 -25.24 -5.77
C LEU A 114 5.03 -25.56 -4.59
N GLN A 115 5.01 -24.75 -3.53
CA GLN A 115 5.80 -25.02 -2.32
C GLN A 115 5.36 -26.29 -1.59
N ALA A 116 4.06 -26.61 -1.58
CA ALA A 116 3.56 -27.85 -0.99
C ALA A 116 3.96 -29.08 -1.83
N GLN A 117 4.02 -28.94 -3.16
CA GLN A 117 4.44 -30.01 -4.06
C GLN A 117 5.94 -30.30 -3.93
N ASP A 118 6.79 -29.27 -3.91
CA ASP A 118 8.24 -29.42 -3.72
C ASP A 118 8.55 -30.02 -2.34
N LEU A 119 7.80 -29.61 -1.31
CA LEU A 119 7.93 -30.17 0.03
C LEU A 119 7.45 -31.63 0.09
N ALA A 120 6.37 -31.99 -0.61
CA ALA A 120 5.89 -33.37 -0.69
C ALA A 120 6.89 -34.28 -1.38
N GLU A 121 7.50 -33.85 -2.49
CA GLU A 121 8.57 -34.61 -3.17
C GLU A 121 9.79 -34.80 -2.27
N LEU A 122 10.17 -33.78 -1.49
CA LEU A 122 11.25 -33.88 -0.52
C LEU A 122 10.91 -34.86 0.61
N ILE A 123 9.67 -34.86 1.10
CA ILE A 123 9.20 -35.81 2.12
C ILE A 123 9.22 -37.23 1.57
N ASP A 124 8.69 -37.47 0.38
CA ASP A 124 8.72 -38.79 -0.30
C ASP A 124 10.15 -39.29 -0.47
N TYR A 125 11.08 -38.41 -0.88
CA TYR A 125 12.50 -38.75 -0.99
C TYR A 125 13.08 -39.14 0.37
N VAL A 126 12.83 -38.34 1.42
CA VAL A 126 13.29 -38.63 2.78
C VAL A 126 12.71 -39.95 3.31
N GLU A 127 11.44 -40.23 3.05
CA GLU A 127 10.79 -41.49 3.42
C GLU A 127 11.40 -42.69 2.69
N SER A 128 11.73 -42.55 1.41
CA SER A 128 12.35 -43.63 0.62
C SER A 128 13.75 -44.04 1.11
N TYR A 129 14.44 -43.16 1.85
CA TYR A 129 15.76 -43.43 2.45
C TYR A 129 15.69 -43.87 3.93
N ARG A 130 14.51 -43.85 4.55
CA ARG A 130 14.34 -44.21 5.96
C ARG A 130 14.11 -45.71 6.14
N ASN A 131 15.10 -46.38 6.72
CA ASN A 131 14.94 -47.73 7.28
C ASN A 131 14.77 -47.75 8.82
N THR A 132 14.92 -46.62 9.52
CA THR A 132 14.77 -46.54 10.99
C THR A 132 14.31 -45.15 11.46
N ASN A 133 13.87 -45.09 12.73
CA ASN A 133 13.23 -43.98 13.46
C ASN A 133 14.13 -42.75 13.73
N THR A 134 15.00 -42.36 12.79
CA THR A 134 15.94 -41.24 12.98
C THR A 134 15.26 -39.90 12.72
N VAL A 135 15.27 -39.00 13.71
CA VAL A 135 14.83 -37.60 13.57
C VAL A 135 15.88 -36.86 12.75
N LEU A 136 15.51 -36.36 11.58
CA LEU A 136 16.39 -35.53 10.76
C LEU A 136 16.31 -34.09 11.23
N HIS A 137 17.45 -33.46 11.46
CA HIS A 137 17.50 -32.03 11.74
C HIS A 137 17.28 -31.23 10.44
N MET A 138 16.70 -30.03 10.57
CA MET A 138 16.42 -29.14 9.43
C MET A 138 17.66 -28.87 8.57
N ASN A 139 18.85 -28.84 9.16
CA ASN A 139 20.10 -28.66 8.44
C ASN A 139 20.46 -29.89 7.56
N GLU A 140 20.15 -31.10 8.01
CA GLU A 140 20.38 -32.34 7.24
C GLU A 140 19.41 -32.42 6.06
N LEU A 141 18.16 -31.99 6.26
CA LEU A 141 17.16 -31.84 5.19
C LEU A 141 17.62 -30.87 4.11
N TYR A 142 18.20 -29.73 4.49
CA TYR A 142 18.79 -28.78 3.54
C TYR A 142 19.93 -29.40 2.73
N HIS A 143 20.82 -30.16 3.37
CA HIS A 143 21.92 -30.85 2.67
C HIS A 143 21.41 -31.95 1.72
N LEU A 144 20.40 -32.71 2.11
CA LEU A 144 19.79 -33.73 1.25
C LEU A 144 19.10 -33.12 0.03
N TYR A 145 18.36 -32.02 0.22
CA TYR A 145 17.70 -31.33 -0.88
C TYR A 145 18.70 -30.68 -1.84
N SER A 146 19.73 -30.00 -1.34
CA SER A 146 20.78 -29.42 -2.18
C SER A 146 21.57 -30.50 -2.96
N ALA A 147 21.90 -31.63 -2.34
CA ALA A 147 22.52 -32.75 -3.04
C ALA A 147 21.62 -33.33 -4.15
N ARG A 148 20.30 -33.34 -3.92
CA ARG A 148 19.31 -33.77 -4.92
C ARG A 148 19.23 -32.80 -6.10
N LEU A 149 19.24 -31.49 -5.85
CA LEU A 149 19.25 -30.47 -6.92
C LEU A 149 20.47 -30.62 -7.84
N VAL A 150 21.65 -30.82 -7.26
CA VAL A 150 22.89 -31.10 -8.01
C VAL A 150 22.76 -32.39 -8.84
N SER A 151 22.15 -33.44 -8.29
CA SER A 151 21.92 -34.70 -9.02
C SER A 151 20.95 -34.56 -10.19
N LEU A 152 20.09 -33.53 -10.18
CA LEU A 152 19.16 -33.20 -11.26
C LEU A 152 19.75 -32.20 -12.26
N GLY A 153 21.01 -31.78 -12.09
CA GLY A 153 21.67 -30.78 -12.94
C GLY A 153 21.19 -29.35 -12.68
N ILE A 154 20.61 -29.10 -11.51
CA ILE A 154 20.15 -27.78 -11.07
C ILE A 154 21.16 -27.27 -10.04
N ASP A 155 22.01 -26.34 -10.46
CA ASP A 155 22.96 -25.69 -9.55
C ASP A 155 22.22 -24.66 -8.68
N SER A 156 22.36 -24.79 -7.35
CA SER A 156 21.71 -23.96 -6.31
C SER A 156 22.66 -23.01 -5.61
#